data_AF-R9JFU9-F1
#
_entry.id   AF-R9JFU9-F1
#
_cell.length_a   1.000
_cell.length_b   1.000
_cell.length_c   1.000
_cell.angle_alpha   90.00
_cell.angle_beta   90.00
_cell.angle_gamma   90.00
#
_symmetry.space_group_name_H-M   'P 1'
#
loop_
_entity.id
_entity.type
_entity.pdbx_description
1 polymer ?
#
loop_
_entity_poly.entity_id
_entity_poly.type
_entity_poly.pdbx_seq_one_letter_code
_entity_poly.pdbx_strand_id
1 'polypeptide(L)'
;MSTFKESLYEKKSFIYQIGADYYAIGANTFAKVTASQELDNLELFQNALKKQNDRQIAKYLEKLMRIANSYRVDAREHYRLQEKLFQFIDHLQAEEEAALQKQVFAFDELCAKYQS
;
A
#
# COMPACT_ATOMS: atom_id res chain seq x y z
N MET A 1 6.84 -20.75 8.03
CA MET A 1 7.42 -19.48 7.55
C MET A 1 6.36 -18.83 6.68
N SER A 2 5.86 -17.66 7.06
CA SER A 2 4.88 -16.95 6.23
C SER A 2 5.59 -16.39 5.00
N THR A 3 4.97 -16.53 3.83
CA THR A 3 5.53 -15.95 2.59
C THR A 3 5.35 -14.43 2.60
N PHE A 4 6.20 -13.68 1.89
CA PHE A 4 6.06 -12.21 1.79
C PHE A 4 4.63 -11.79 1.39
N LYS A 5 3.99 -12.58 0.50
CA LYS A 5 2.61 -12.38 0.04
C LYS A 5 1.58 -12.43 1.17
N GLU A 6 1.69 -13.41 2.07
CA GLU A 6 0.83 -13.53 3.25
C GLU A 6 1.05 -12.36 4.21
N SER A 7 2.31 -12.04 4.51
CA SER A 7 2.64 -10.89 5.37
C SER A 7 2.11 -9.58 4.79
N LEU A 8 2.20 -9.38 3.47
CA LEU A 8 1.65 -8.22 2.78
C LEU A 8 0.12 -8.16 2.88
N TYR A 9 -0.56 -9.30 2.72
CA TYR A 9 -2.02 -9.36 2.79
C TYR A 9 -2.56 -9.10 4.20
N GLU A 10 -1.82 -9.43 5.25
CA GLU A 10 -2.24 -9.20 6.65
C GLU A 10 -1.97 -7.78 7.15
N LYS A 11 -1.15 -7.00 6.43
CA LYS A 11 -0.78 -5.63 6.83
C LYS A 11 -1.95 -4.66 6.76
N LYS A 12 -1.83 -3.56 7.51
CA LYS A 12 -2.73 -2.40 7.36
C LYS A 12 -2.71 -1.95 5.89
N SER A 13 -3.89 -1.70 5.33
CA SER A 13 -4.01 -1.29 3.94
C SER A 13 -3.31 0.04 3.70
N PHE A 14 -2.51 0.08 2.64
CA PHE A 14 -1.82 1.27 2.16
C PHE A 14 -1.77 1.29 0.63
N ILE A 15 -1.31 2.40 0.05
CA ILE A 15 -1.15 2.54 -1.39
C ILE A 15 0.32 2.37 -1.74
N TYR A 16 0.63 1.38 -2.57
CA TYR A 16 1.97 1.05 -3.02
C TYR A 16 2.11 1.31 -4.53
N GLN A 17 3.29 1.76 -4.94
CA GLN A 17 3.61 1.91 -6.36
C GLN A 17 4.19 0.59 -6.89
N ILE A 18 3.66 0.08 -7.99
CA ILE A 18 4.16 -1.11 -8.68
C ILE A 18 4.23 -0.77 -10.16
N GLY A 19 5.44 -0.72 -10.71
CA GLY A 19 5.69 -0.16 -12.04
C GLY A 19 5.23 1.31 -12.12
N ALA A 20 4.41 1.62 -13.12
CA ALA A 20 3.84 2.96 -13.31
C ALA A 20 2.53 3.20 -12.54
N ASP A 21 1.98 2.16 -11.92
CA ASP A 21 0.64 2.17 -11.34
C ASP A 21 0.67 2.16 -9.81
N TYR A 22 -0.43 2.58 -9.21
CA TYR A 22 -0.63 2.57 -7.77
C TYR A 22 -1.72 1.59 -7.38
N TYR A 23 -1.50 0.85 -6.30
CA TYR A 23 -2.41 -0.18 -5.81
C TYR A 23 -2.66 0.00 -4.32
N ALA A 24 -3.92 -0.03 -3.92
CA ALA A 24 -4.31 -0.23 -2.54
C ALA A 24 -4.14 -1.72 -2.19
N ILE A 25 -3.25 -2.04 -1.26
CA ILE A 25 -2.93 -3.43 -0.86
C ILE A 25 -2.92 -3.54 0.66
N GLY A 26 -3.47 -4.63 1.18
CA GLY A 26 -3.39 -5.01 2.60
C GLY A 26 -4.57 -5.89 3.01
N ALA A 27 -4.94 -5.81 4.28
CA ALA A 27 -6.01 -6.59 4.88
C ALA A 27 -7.32 -6.49 4.09
N ASN A 28 -7.67 -7.59 3.40
CA ASN A 28 -8.85 -7.69 2.54
C ASN A 28 -8.93 -6.57 1.49
N THR A 29 -7.78 -6.09 1.00
CA THR A 29 -7.69 -4.96 0.07
C THR A 29 -6.70 -5.27 -1.04
N PHE A 30 -7.16 -5.22 -2.29
CA PHE A 30 -6.32 -5.27 -3.48
C PHE A 30 -7.05 -4.61 -4.66
N ALA A 31 -6.69 -3.37 -4.98
CA ALA A 31 -7.32 -2.62 -6.06
C ALA A 31 -6.34 -1.63 -6.69
N LYS A 32 -6.44 -1.43 -8.01
CA LYS A 32 -5.71 -0.36 -8.69
C LYS A 32 -6.35 0.99 -8.37
N VAL A 33 -5.54 1.95 -7.97
CA VAL A 33 -5.96 3.32 -7.67
C VAL A 33 -5.95 4.12 -8.96
N THR A 34 -7.12 4.67 -9.33
CA THR A 34 -7.31 5.37 -10.61
C THR A 34 -7.94 6.76 -10.43
N ALA A 35 -8.49 7.06 -9.25
CA ALA A 35 -9.08 8.35 -8.96
C ALA A 35 -7.99 9.43 -8.88
N SER A 36 -8.10 10.47 -9.71
CA SER A 36 -7.11 11.57 -9.80
C SER A 36 -6.83 12.21 -8.43
N GLN A 37 -7.89 12.45 -7.64
CA GLN A 37 -7.75 13.05 -6.32
C GLN A 37 -6.94 12.17 -5.35
N GLU A 38 -6.98 10.85 -5.50
CA GLU A 38 -6.19 9.92 -4.68
C GLU A 38 -4.73 9.92 -5.12
N LEU A 39 -4.49 9.95 -6.43
CA LEU A 39 -3.17 10.08 -7.03
C LEU A 39 -2.48 11.39 -6.61
N ASP A 40 -3.20 12.52 -6.59
CA ASP A 40 -2.68 13.80 -6.11
C ASP A 40 -2.20 13.71 -4.65
N ASN A 41 -2.89 12.95 -3.79
CA ASN A 41 -2.47 12.77 -2.40
C ASN A 41 -1.18 11.95 -2.29
N LEU A 42 -0.93 11.03 -3.22
CA LEU A 42 0.33 10.27 -3.28
C LEU A 42 1.49 11.19 -3.64
N GLU A 43 1.30 12.06 -4.63
CA GLU A 43 2.33 13.04 -5.00
C GLU A 43 2.65 13.99 -3.83
N LEU A 44 1.62 14.46 -3.12
CA LEU A 44 1.79 15.29 -1.93
C LEU A 44 2.54 14.55 -0.82
N PHE A 45 2.26 13.26 -0.63
CA PHE A 45 2.97 12.42 0.33
C PHE A 45 4.44 12.22 -0.05
N GLN A 46 4.73 11.88 -1.31
CA GLN A 46 6.10 11.75 -1.82
C GLN A 46 6.89 13.05 -1.68
N ASN A 47 6.26 14.20 -1.95
CA ASN A 47 6.87 15.50 -1.76
C ASN A 47 7.17 15.78 -0.28
N ALA A 48 6.28 15.38 0.63
CA ALA A 48 6.50 15.51 2.06
C ALA A 48 7.69 14.64 2.53
N LEU A 49 7.80 13.41 2.03
CA LEU A 49 8.94 12.52 2.28
C LEU A 49 10.26 13.13 1.80
N LYS A 50 10.31 13.62 0.55
CA LYS A 50 11.51 14.26 -0.02
C LYS A 50 11.97 15.48 0.78
N LYS A 51 11.02 16.26 1.29
CA LYS A 51 11.28 17.45 2.12
C LYS A 51 11.46 17.14 3.61
N GLN A 52 11.33 15.87 4.01
CA GLN A 52 11.36 15.42 5.41
C GLN A 52 10.41 16.23 6.31
N ASN A 53 9.22 16.58 5.79
CA ASN A 53 8.25 17.39 6.52
C ASN A 53 7.37 16.50 7.39
N ASP A 54 7.79 16.25 8.64
CA ASP A 54 7.11 15.34 9.57
C ASP A 54 5.60 15.58 9.69
N ARG A 55 5.18 16.85 9.77
CA ARG A 55 3.75 17.20 9.90
C ARG A 55 2.95 16.79 8.66
N GLN A 56 3.49 17.02 7.46
CA GLN A 56 2.82 16.63 6.22
C GLN A 56 2.87 15.12 6.00
N ILE A 57 3.99 14.47 6.35
CA ILE A 57 4.12 13.01 6.30
C ILE A 57 3.03 12.36 7.14
N ALA A 58 2.89 12.74 8.42
CA ALA A 58 1.84 12.20 9.29
C ALA A 58 0.43 12.40 8.73
N LYS A 59 0.12 13.63 8.27
CA LYS A 59 -1.19 13.96 7.70
C LYS A 59 -1.53 13.12 6.47
N TYR A 60 -0.61 13.03 5.50
CA TYR A 60 -0.88 12.33 4.25
C TYR A 60 -0.79 10.81 4.41
N LEU A 61 0.06 10.30 5.31
CA LEU A 61 0.08 8.88 5.69
C LEU A 61 -1.30 8.42 6.18
N GLU A 62 -1.89 9.15 7.13
CA GLU A 62 -3.23 8.84 7.63
C GLU A 62 -4.29 8.92 6.53
N LYS A 63 -4.22 9.95 5.67
CA LYS A 63 -5.16 10.10 4.56
C LYS A 63 -5.07 8.94 3.56
N LEU A 64 -3.87 8.54 3.17
CA LEU A 64 -3.64 7.45 2.24
C LEU A 64 -4.07 6.11 2.81
N MET A 65 -3.88 5.87 4.11
CA MET A 65 -4.42 4.68 4.77
C MET A 65 -5.95 4.66 4.77
N ARG A 66 -6.61 5.81 5.00
CA ARG A 66 -8.08 5.90 4.90
C ARG A 66 -8.56 5.60 3.49
N ILE A 67 -7.88 6.14 2.47
CA ILE A 67 -8.17 5.85 1.05
C ILE A 67 -7.97 4.35 0.76
N ALA A 68 -6.85 3.76 1.16
CA ALA A 68 -6.61 2.34 0.93
C ALA A 68 -7.70 1.47 1.58
N ASN A 69 -8.14 1.82 2.79
CA ASN A 69 -9.22 1.10 3.48
C ASN A 69 -10.60 1.23 2.81
N SER A 70 -10.88 2.27 2.00
CA SER A 70 -12.15 2.34 1.27
C SER A 70 -12.26 1.32 0.14
N TYR A 71 -11.14 0.70 -0.27
CA TYR A 71 -11.11 -0.40 -1.24
C TYR A 71 -11.28 -1.79 -0.60
N ARG A 72 -11.47 -1.84 0.72
CA ARG A 72 -11.59 -3.12 1.44
C ARG A 72 -12.87 -3.84 1.04
N VAL A 73 -12.75 -5.12 0.70
CA VAL A 73 -13.89 -5.97 0.33
C VAL A 73 -14.48 -6.68 1.54
N ASP A 74 -15.69 -7.20 1.37
CA ASP A 74 -16.37 -8.00 2.39
C ASP A 74 -15.67 -9.33 2.65
N ALA A 75 -15.89 -9.90 3.84
CA ALA A 75 -15.31 -11.18 4.25
C ALA A 75 -15.63 -12.35 3.29
N ARG A 76 -16.72 -12.28 2.53
CA ARG A 76 -17.05 -13.33 1.55
C ARG A 76 -16.16 -13.31 0.31
N GLU A 77 -15.57 -12.16 0.00
CA GLU A 77 -14.75 -11.96 -1.19
C GLU A 77 -13.25 -11.99 -0.88
N HIS A 78 -12.88 -12.01 0.41
CA HIS A 78 -11.49 -11.89 0.83
C HIS A 78 -10.60 -13.01 0.27
N TYR A 79 -11.07 -14.27 0.25
CA TYR A 79 -10.26 -15.40 -0.28
C TYR A 79 -9.97 -15.22 -1.78
N ARG A 80 -10.99 -14.82 -2.56
CA ARG A 80 -10.81 -14.55 -3.99
C ARG A 80 -9.87 -13.38 -4.24
N LEU A 81 -9.96 -12.36 -3.40
CA LEU A 81 -9.09 -11.18 -3.50
C LEU A 81 -7.64 -11.54 -3.14
N GLN A 82 -7.43 -12.34 -2.09
CA GLN A 82 -6.13 -12.86 -1.68
C GLN A 82 -5.48 -13.68 -2.81
N GLU A 83 -6.22 -14.60 -3.41
CA GLU A 83 -5.74 -15.39 -4.56
C GLU A 83 -5.32 -14.48 -5.72
N LYS A 84 -6.13 -13.46 -6.05
CA LYS A 84 -5.80 -12.47 -7.08
C LYS A 84 -4.53 -11.68 -6.75
N LEU A 85 -4.37 -11.23 -5.51
CA LEU A 85 -3.16 -10.53 -5.06
C LEU A 85 -1.94 -11.45 -5.20
N PHE A 86 -2.06 -12.71 -4.79
CA PHE A 86 -0.94 -13.63 -4.79
C PHE A 86 -0.51 -13.97 -6.21
N GLN A 87 -1.47 -14.26 -7.09
CA GLN A 87 -1.22 -14.42 -8.51
C GLN A 87 -0.58 -13.16 -9.10
N PHE A 88 -1.08 -11.97 -8.76
CA PHE A 88 -0.49 -10.73 -9.24
C PHE A 88 0.98 -10.60 -8.84
N ILE A 89 1.32 -10.88 -7.57
CA ILE A 89 2.71 -10.85 -7.08
C ILE A 89 3.58 -11.88 -7.79
N ASP A 90 3.06 -13.08 -8.03
CA ASP A 90 3.80 -14.15 -8.74
C ASP A 90 4.16 -13.79 -10.19
N HIS A 91 3.49 -12.80 -10.78
CA HIS A 91 3.77 -12.33 -12.14
C HIS A 91 4.62 -11.04 -12.17
N LEU A 92 4.98 -10.48 -11.02
CA LEU A 92 5.85 -9.30 -10.96
C LEU A 92 7.26 -9.66 -11.43
N GLN A 93 7.92 -8.70 -12.08
CA GLN A 93 9.35 -8.81 -12.31
C GLN A 93 10.10 -8.71 -10.99
N ALA A 94 11.28 -9.34 -10.89
CA ALA A 94 12.08 -9.35 -9.67
C ALA A 94 12.39 -7.93 -9.13
N GLU A 95 12.58 -6.96 -10.01
CA GLU A 95 12.80 -5.56 -9.65
C GLU A 95 11.56 -4.91 -9.01
N GLU A 96 10.37 -5.21 -9.54
CA GLU A 96 9.10 -4.69 -9.03
C GLU A 96 8.76 -5.31 -7.68
N GLU A 97 8.96 -6.62 -7.53
CA GLU A 97 8.77 -7.30 -6.26
C GLU A 97 9.71 -6.74 -5.18
N ALA A 98 11.00 -6.58 -5.51
CA ALA A 98 11.97 -6.00 -4.58
C ALA A 98 11.64 -4.54 -4.21
N ALA A 99 11.14 -3.74 -5.16
CA ALA A 99 10.68 -2.38 -4.90
C ALA A 99 9.43 -2.35 -4.00
N LEU A 100 8.49 -3.27 -4.21
CA LEU A 100 7.31 -3.43 -3.35
C LEU A 100 7.71 -3.81 -1.93
N GLN A 101 8.59 -4.80 -1.75
CA GLN A 101 9.11 -5.20 -0.45
C GLN A 101 9.71 -4.00 0.31
N LYS A 102 10.57 -3.20 -0.35
CA LYS A 102 11.16 -2.00 0.26
C LYS A 102 10.12 -0.97 0.70
N GLN A 103 9.11 -0.70 -0.13
CA GLN A 103 8.03 0.22 0.22
C GLN A 103 7.24 -0.27 1.43
N VAL A 104 7.00 -1.57 1.54
CA VAL A 104 6.29 -2.19 2.67
C VAL A 104 7.07 -2.01 3.97
N PHE A 105 8.40 -2.23 3.96
CA PHE A 105 9.24 -1.97 5.14
C PHE A 105 9.25 -0.48 5.52
N ALA A 106 9.39 0.42 4.54
CA ALA A 106 9.35 1.85 4.79
C ALA A 106 8.00 2.29 5.38
N PHE A 107 6.89 1.70 4.91
CA PHE A 107 5.56 1.94 5.46
C PHE A 107 5.47 1.53 6.94
N ASP A 108 6.02 0.37 7.33
CA ASP A 108 6.04 -0.06 8.73
C ASP A 108 6.78 0.94 9.62
N GLU A 109 7.95 1.44 9.17
CA GLU A 109 8.72 2.45 9.90
C GLU A 109 7.94 3.76 10.06
N LEU A 110 7.25 4.19 9.00
CA LEU A 110 6.40 5.39 9.02
C LEU A 110 5.22 5.22 9.98
N CYS A 111 4.57 4.06 9.98
CA CYS A 111 3.52 3.75 10.94
C CYS A 111 4.05 3.76 12.37
N ALA A 112 5.21 3.16 12.64
CA ALA A 112 5.82 3.16 13.97
C ALA A 112 6.14 4.59 14.44
N LYS A 113 6.57 5.46 13.53
CA LYS A 113 6.94 6.85 13.85
C LYS A 113 5.74 7.78 14.06
N TYR A 114 4.69 7.64 13.25
CA TYR A 114 3.60 8.65 13.18
C TYR A 114 2.22 8.14 13.59
N GLN A 115 2.05 6.85 13.87
CA GLN A 115 0.75 6.25 14.27
C GLN A 115 0.79 5.54 15.63
N SER A 116 1.75 5.89 16.47
CA SER A 116 1.80 5.47 17.88
C SER A 116 0.68 6.07 18.71
#